data_AF-A0A8T4J678-F1
#
_entry.id   AF-A0A8T4J678-F1
#
_cell.length_a   1.000
_cell.length_b   1.000
_cell.length_c   1.000
_cell.angle_alpha   90.00
_cell.angle_beta   90.00
_cell.angle_gamma   90.00
#
_symmetry.space_group_name_H-M   'P 1'
#
loop_
_entity.id
_entity.type
_entity.pdbx_description
1 polymer ?
#
loop_
_entity_poly.entity_id
_entity_poly.type
_entity_poly.pdbx_seq_one_letter_code
_entity_poly.pdbx_strand_id
1 'polypeptide(L)' 'MGRVKTTIIKSKGQKLFKMHSDKFTNDYKKNKEVLKELTYIPSKKIRNILAGYVTRLKKTTKDWEVS' A
#
# COMPACT_ATOMS: atom_id res chain seq x y z
N MET A 1 21.39 4.94 -10.18
CA MET A 1 20.34 5.89 -9.71
C MET A 1 19.29 5.10 -8.95
N GLY A 2 19.24 5.33 -7.63
CA GLY A 2 18.61 4.44 -6.65
C GLY A 2 17.10 4.32 -6.78
N ARG A 3 16.56 3.19 -6.31
CA ARG A 3 15.13 2.85 -6.22
C ARG A 3 14.41 3.75 -5.18
N VAL A 4 14.46 5.06 -5.35
CA VAL A 4 13.68 5.98 -4.51
C VAL A 4 12.23 5.89 -4.97
N LYS A 5 11.35 5.37 -4.11
CA LYS A 5 9.91 5.44 -4.37
C LYS A 5 9.52 6.92 -4.33
N THR A 6 9.00 7.44 -5.44
CA THR A 6 8.52 8.82 -5.57
C THR A 6 7.62 9.17 -4.39
N THR A 7 7.83 10.32 -3.75
CA THR A 7 7.10 10.78 -2.55
C THR A 7 5.58 10.68 -2.69
N ILE A 8 5.07 10.89 -3.91
CA ILE A 8 3.65 10.77 -4.27
C ILE A 8 3.10 9.37 -3.97
N ILE A 9 3.88 8.31 -4.26
CA ILE A 9 3.47 6.92 -4.06
C ILE A 9 3.38 6.60 -2.57
N LYS A 10 4.35 7.08 -1.78
CA LYS A 10 4.35 6.92 -0.33
C LYS A 10 3.16 7.65 0.29
N SER A 11 2.97 8.92 -0.05
CA SER A 11 1.87 9.75 0.47
C SER A 11 0.49 9.16 0.15
N LYS A 12 0.24 8.77 -1.11
CA LYS A 12 -1.01 8.09 -1.49
C LYS A 12 -1.21 6.77 -0.75
N GLY A 13 -0.16 5.95 -0.64
CA GLY A 13 -0.23 4.66 0.05
C GLY A 13 -0.53 4.81 1.53
N GLN A 14 0.09 5.79 2.19
CA GLN A 14 -0.15 6.09 3.59
C GLN A 14 -1.55 6.65 3.83
N LYS A 15 -2.05 7.52 2.94
CA LYS A 15 -3.40 8.09 3.03
C LYS A 15 -4.47 7.00 2.84
N LEU A 16 -4.31 6.14 1.84
CA LEU A 16 -5.20 5.00 1.61
C LEU A 16 -5.18 4.04 2.79
N PHE A 17 -3.99 3.71 3.31
CA PHE A 17 -3.84 2.84 4.47
C PHE A 17 -4.52 3.41 5.72
N LYS A 18 -4.37 4.72 5.99
CA LYS A 18 -5.06 5.37 7.12
C LYS A 18 -6.58 5.37 6.98
N MET A 19 -7.09 5.55 5.76
CA MET A 19 -8.54 5.64 5.50
C MET A 19 -9.22 4.27 5.44
N HIS A 20 -8.50 3.22 5.06
CA HIS A 20 -9.04 1.88 4.82
C HIS A 20 -8.16 0.78 5.42
N SER A 21 -7.59 0.99 6.60
CA SER A 21 -6.67 0.04 7.26
C SER A 21 -7.28 -1.35 7.39
N ASP A 22 -8.58 -1.42 7.68
CA ASP A 22 -9.37 -2.64 7.89
C ASP A 22 -9.49 -3.49 6.62
N LYS A 23 -9.53 -2.84 5.45
CA LYS A 23 -9.63 -3.54 4.15
C LYS A 23 -8.27 -4.06 3.66
N PHE A 24 -7.18 -3.54 4.20
CA PHE A 24 -5.83 -3.98 3.85
C PHE A 24 -5.40 -5.17 4.71
N THR A 25 -4.97 -6.23 4.03
CA THR A 25 -4.51 -7.48 4.63
C THR A 25 -3.00 -7.66 4.39
N ASN A 26 -2.44 -8.77 4.88
CA ASN A 26 -1.06 -9.15 4.60
C ASN A 26 -0.88 -9.77 3.19
N ASP A 27 -2.00 -10.02 2.49
CA ASP A 27 -2.02 -10.58 1.14
C ASP A 27 -1.83 -9.53 0.04
N TYR A 28 -0.77 -9.71 -0.75
CA TYR A 28 -0.45 -8.82 -1.87
C TYR A 28 -1.52 -8.81 -2.97
N LYS A 29 -2.09 -9.97 -3.29
CA LYS A 29 -3.09 -10.12 -4.36
C LYS A 29 -4.38 -9.38 -4.02
N LYS A 30 -4.86 -9.57 -2.78
CA LYS A 30 -6.06 -8.90 -2.25
C LYS A 30 -5.85 -7.40 -2.15
N ASN A 31 -4.68 -6.96 -1.67
CA ASN A 31 -4.32 -5.53 -1.64
C ASN A 31 -4.28 -4.90 -3.04
N LYS A 32 -3.91 -5.64 -4.09
CA LYS A 32 -3.96 -5.14 -5.48
C LYS A 32 -5.37 -4.93 -6.00
N GLU A 33 -6.29 -5.83 -5.67
CA GLU A 33 -7.70 -5.69 -6.04
C GLU A 33 -8.34 -4.52 -5.30
N VAL A 34 -8.16 -4.47 -3.98
CA VAL A 34 -8.63 -3.36 -3.15
C VAL A 34 -8.08 -2.02 -3.64
N LEU A 35 -6.80 -1.94 -4.02
CA LEU A 35 -6.23 -0.72 -4.62
C LEU A 35 -6.83 -0.39 -6.00
N LYS A 36 -7.20 -1.40 -6.80
CA LYS A 36 -7.84 -1.18 -8.10
C LYS A 36 -9.27 -0.64 -7.94
N GLU A 37 -9.98 -1.09 -6.91
CA GLU A 37 -11.33 -0.65 -6.57
C GLU A 37 -11.34 0.74 -5.92
N LEU A 38 -10.43 0.99 -4.98
CA LEU A 38 -10.38 2.26 -4.23
C LEU A 38 -9.73 3.40 -5.01
N THR A 39 -8.87 3.11 -5.99
CA THR A 39 -8.20 4.15 -6.76
C THR A 39 -7.93 3.75 -8.20
N TYR A 40 -8.32 4.63 -9.12
CA TYR A 40 -7.95 4.50 -10.52
C TYR A 40 -6.47 4.85 -10.71
N ILE A 41 -5.60 3.83 -10.66
CA ILE A 41 -4.18 3.96 -10.98
C ILE A 41 -3.96 3.48 -12.42
N PRO A 42 -3.61 4.38 -13.36
CA PRO A 42 -3.43 4.03 -14.77
C PRO A 42 -2.22 3.11 -14.99
N SER A 43 -1.13 3.34 -14.24
CA SER A 43 0.13 2.60 -14.46
C SER A 43 0.23 1.33 -13.62
N LYS A 44 0.36 0.17 -14.28
CA LYS A 44 0.59 -1.16 -13.65
C LYS A 44 1.80 -1.15 -12.70
N LYS A 45 2.90 -0.49 -13.07
CA LYS A 45 4.13 -0.40 -12.27
C LYS A 45 3.89 0.33 -10.94
N ILE A 46 3.16 1.45 -10.98
CA ILE A 46 2.82 2.23 -9.78
C ILE A 46 1.91 1.43 -8.86
N ARG A 47 0.90 0.75 -9.41
CA ARG A 47 0.00 -0.13 -8.64
C ARG A 47 0.75 -1.23 -7.90
N ASN A 48 1.71 -1.88 -8.57
CA ASN A 48 2.52 -2.93 -7.95
C ASN A 48 3.41 -2.37 -6.81
N ILE A 49 4.02 -1.21 -7.00
CA ILE A 49 4.86 -0.55 -5.99
C ILE A 49 4.04 -0.11 -4.77
N LEU A 50 2.82 0.38 -5.02
CA LEU A 50 1.87 0.81 -4.00
C LEU A 50 1.35 -0.37 -3.18
N ALA A 51 0.91 -1.45 -3.84
CA ALA A 51 0.49 -2.68 -3.17
C ALA A 51 1.59 -3.25 -2.27
N GLY A 52 2.84 -3.24 -2.74
CA GLY A 52 3.98 -3.68 -1.93
C GLY A 52 4.29 -2.73 -0.77
N TYR A 53 4.07 -1.43 -0.95
CA TYR A 53 4.25 -0.45 0.13
C TYR A 53 3.18 -0.61 1.23
N VAL A 54 1.91 -0.76 0.85
CA VAL A 54 0.79 -0.95 1.77
C VAL A 54 0.92 -2.26 2.55
N THR A 55 1.30 -3.36 1.88
CA THR A 55 1.56 -4.65 2.54
C THR A 55 2.68 -4.53 3.58
N ARG A 56 3.75 -3.80 3.24
CA ARG A 56 4.86 -3.55 4.19
C ARG A 56 4.42 -2.67 5.36
N LEU A 57 3.59 -1.66 5.14
CA LEU A 57 3.03 -0.83 6.21
C LEU A 57 2.15 -1.67 7.15
N LYS A 58 1.24 -2.51 6.62
CA LYS A 58 0.40 -3.39 7.46
C LYS A 58 1.26 -4.32 8.33
N LYS A 59 2.29 -4.94 7.75
CA LYS A 59 3.22 -5.81 8.48
C LYS A 59 3.96 -5.05 9.59
N THR A 60 4.42 -3.83 9.33
CA THR A 60 5.12 -3.00 10.34
C THR A 60 4.20 -2.52 11.45
N THR A 61 2.95 -2.14 11.14
CA THR A 61 1.97 -1.70 12.16
C THR A 61 1.56 -2.86 13.06
N LYS A 62 1.38 -4.07 12.51
CA LYS A 62 0.98 -5.25 13.29
C LYS A 62 2.04 -5.65 14.31
N ASP A 63 3.31 -5.36 14.03
CA ASP A 63 4.46 -5.61 14.90
C ASP A 63 4.52 -4.59 16.06
N TRP A 64 4.03 -3.36 15.85
CA TRP A 64 4.00 -2.29 16.84
C TRP A 64 2.81 -2.37 17.81
N GLU A 65 1.69 -2.97 17.41
CA GLU A 65 0.49 -3.11 18.24
C GLU A 65 0.57 -4.29 19.23
N VAL A 66 1.57 -5.17 19.08
CA VAL A 66 1.77 -6.39 19.89
C VAL A 66 2.94 -6.29 20.89
N SER A 67 3.40 -5.08 21.24
CA SER A 67 4.39 -4.84 22.29
C SER A 67 3.84 -3.95 23.40
#